data_AF-A0A5M9MP65-F1
#
_entry.id   AF-A0A5M9MP65-F1
#
_cell.length_a   1.000
_cell.length_b   1.000
_cell.length_c   1.000
_cell.angle_alpha   90.00
_cell.angle_beta   90.00
_cell.angle_gamma   90.00
#
_symmetry.space_group_name_H-M   'P 1'
#
loop_
_entity.id
_entity.type
_entity.pdbx_description
1 polymer ?
#
loop_
_entity_poly.entity_id
_entity_poly.type
_entity_poly.pdbx_seq_one_letter_code
_entity_poly.pdbx_strand_id
1 'polypeptide(L)'
;MTVTLFQLWAVMEIYTVHQFPLLKEYPPPFPPEVLDILQLSKYEDLARLQRYNNICKSVNHSVDSKLLRYSPILHDIETASSTAKDRKKVELNGINELYSSLSQRITSTICTRKRDPPGTGCRHCRLKKLRKKLQITAHKDFLPEESTKHAAVQRRAILFELAMPSCLAAYRDTSWRILAKFGRPKDEMEASLPPPRVLLSRWDSLRPYVNHRELRFHLASTTKSFLVSHYKGSALPVTNAQILLPFGLRLLYYDTREERWASHLSSGFTFAHSFGLHQSILTLLGPENASEFAADADGRSSYKIMSFQNQSPGSARSTRSLKMSRFVIGWQLKSKVYYKGSRITGANLFAWRR
;
A
#
# COMPACT_ATOMS: atom_id res chain seq x y z
N MET A 1 11.62 15.89 18.76
CA MET A 1 11.84 15.18 17.47
C MET A 1 10.53 15.04 16.68
N THR A 2 9.47 14.49 17.26
CA THR A 2 8.21 14.23 16.54
C THR A 2 7.47 15.50 16.09
N VAL A 3 7.40 16.55 16.92
CA VAL A 3 6.83 17.86 16.50
C VAL A 3 7.55 18.41 15.27
N THR A 4 8.88 18.36 15.25
CA THR A 4 9.68 18.78 14.08
C THR A 4 9.37 17.94 12.84
N LEU A 5 9.22 16.62 12.98
CA LEU A 5 8.86 15.73 11.87
C LEU A 5 7.52 16.12 11.24
N PHE A 6 6.48 16.30 12.06
CA PHE A 6 5.15 16.68 11.56
C PHE A 6 5.10 18.10 11.01
N GLN A 7 5.90 19.04 11.53
CA GLN A 7 6.04 20.37 10.94
C GLN A 7 6.66 20.31 9.54
N LEU A 8 7.74 19.54 9.36
CA LEU A 8 8.37 19.34 8.06
C LEU A 8 7.40 18.66 7.08
N TRP A 9 6.66 17.67 7.56
CA TRP A 9 5.61 17.03 6.78
C TRP A 9 4.50 18.02 6.39
N ALA A 10 4.05 18.89 7.30
CA ALA A 10 3.02 19.89 7.01
C ALA A 10 3.45 20.88 5.94
N VAL A 11 4.72 21.32 6.00
CA VAL A 11 5.29 22.16 4.95
C VAL A 11 5.25 21.42 3.61
N MET A 12 5.65 20.15 3.59
CA MET A 12 5.57 19.30 2.39
C MET A 12 4.12 19.15 1.89
N GLU A 13 3.14 18.96 2.78
CA GLU A 13 1.71 18.90 2.47
C GLU A 13 1.24 20.18 1.78
N ILE A 14 1.55 21.36 2.35
CA ILE A 14 1.18 22.66 1.79
C ILE A 14 1.70 22.80 0.35
N TYR A 15 2.99 22.54 0.12
CA TYR A 15 3.58 22.63 -1.21
C TYR A 15 2.99 21.61 -2.18
N THR A 16 2.75 20.38 -1.72
CA THR A 16 2.19 19.32 -2.56
C THR A 16 0.74 19.63 -2.94
N VAL A 17 -0.08 20.11 -2.01
CA VAL A 17 -1.47 20.53 -2.25
C VAL A 17 -1.52 21.76 -3.16
N HIS A 18 -0.57 22.69 -3.02
CA HIS A 18 -0.45 23.83 -3.92
C HIS A 18 -0.10 23.37 -5.36
N GLN A 19 0.82 22.43 -5.50
CA GLN A 19 1.25 21.90 -6.81
C GLN A 19 0.22 20.94 -7.43
N PHE A 20 -0.52 20.19 -6.61
CA PHE A 20 -1.54 19.24 -7.02
C PHE A 20 -2.86 19.54 -6.29
N PRO A 21 -3.62 20.55 -6.74
CA PRO A 21 -4.84 21.01 -6.05
C PRO A 21 -5.90 19.93 -5.81
N LEU A 22 -5.92 18.89 -6.63
CA LEU A 22 -6.79 17.73 -6.49
C LEU A 22 -6.61 16.96 -5.18
N LEU A 23 -5.45 17.08 -4.53
CA LEU A 23 -5.26 16.53 -3.18
C LEU A 23 -6.25 17.12 -2.16
N LYS A 24 -6.77 18.34 -2.41
CA LYS A 24 -7.82 18.93 -1.58
C LYS A 24 -9.11 18.12 -1.61
N GLU A 25 -9.35 17.23 -2.58
CA GLU A 25 -10.56 16.41 -2.58
C GLU A 25 -10.46 15.21 -1.62
N TYR A 26 -9.28 14.98 -1.04
CA TYR A 26 -8.98 13.83 -0.20
C TYR A 26 -8.64 14.27 1.23
N PRO A 27 -9.01 13.46 2.25
CA PRO A 27 -8.58 13.74 3.61
C PRO A 27 -7.05 13.62 3.72
N PRO A 28 -6.38 14.55 4.42
CA PRO A 28 -4.94 14.49 4.59
C PRO A 28 -4.54 13.20 5.33
N PRO A 29 -3.37 12.62 5.03
CA PRO A 29 -2.86 11.45 5.73
C PRO A 29 -2.77 11.62 7.24
N PHE A 30 -2.50 12.84 7.72
CA PHE A 30 -2.47 13.15 9.14
C PHE A 30 -3.48 14.24 9.45
N PRO A 31 -4.66 13.90 10.00
CA PRO A 31 -5.58 14.92 10.47
C PRO A 31 -4.95 15.63 11.69
N PRO A 32 -5.25 16.92 11.90
CA PRO A 32 -4.61 17.71 12.96
C PRO A 32 -4.79 17.10 14.35
N GLU A 33 -5.91 16.42 14.58
CA GLU A 33 -6.26 15.74 15.82
C GLU A 33 -5.29 14.61 16.19
N VAL A 34 -4.56 14.07 15.21
CA VAL A 34 -3.65 12.94 15.44
C VAL A 34 -2.46 13.30 16.35
N LEU A 35 -2.18 14.60 16.48
CA LEU A 35 -1.13 15.14 17.34
C LEU A 35 -1.66 15.74 18.64
N ASP A 36 -2.97 15.76 18.86
CA ASP A 36 -3.54 16.25 20.12
C ASP A 36 -3.20 15.32 21.31
N ILE A 37 -2.74 14.10 21.01
CA ILE A 37 -2.22 13.11 21.96
C ILE A 37 -0.80 13.48 22.45
N LEU A 38 -0.13 14.45 21.79
CA LEU A 38 1.21 14.89 22.19
C LEU A 38 1.18 15.60 23.54
N GLN A 39 1.67 14.93 24.58
CA GLN A 39 2.01 15.56 25.83
C GLN A 39 3.36 16.29 25.63
N LEU A 40 3.33 17.63 25.48
CA LEU A 40 4.51 18.46 25.21
C LEU A 40 4.95 19.24 26.45
N SER A 41 6.25 19.11 26.79
CA SER A 41 6.84 19.73 27.98
C SER A 41 7.19 21.19 27.85
N LYS A 42 7.53 21.59 26.62
CA LYS A 42 8.02 22.92 26.32
C LYS A 42 6.90 23.74 25.72
N TYR A 43 6.75 24.96 26.22
CA TYR A 43 5.83 25.94 25.67
C TYR A 43 6.10 26.22 24.18
N GLU A 44 7.37 26.24 23.78
CA GLU A 44 7.77 26.39 22.37
C GLU A 44 7.18 25.29 21.48
N ASP A 45 7.21 24.05 21.95
CA ASP A 45 6.67 22.90 21.21
C ASP A 45 5.14 22.94 21.16
N LEU A 46 4.46 23.41 22.22
CA LEU A 46 3.01 23.67 22.21
C LEU A 46 2.62 24.78 21.22
N ALA A 47 3.36 25.90 21.21
CA ALA A 47 3.14 26.98 20.25
C ALA A 47 3.43 26.54 18.80
N ARG A 48 4.37 25.61 18.63
CA ARG A 48 4.67 24.97 17.34
C ARG A 48 3.56 24.02 16.87
N LEU A 49 2.96 23.26 17.78
CA LEU A 49 1.77 22.42 17.52
C LEU A 49 0.56 23.26 17.13
N GLN A 50 0.28 24.35 17.86
CA GLN A 50 -0.84 25.24 17.55
C GLN A 50 -0.71 25.87 16.15
N ARG A 51 0.52 26.26 15.76
CA ARG A 51 0.80 26.74 14.39
C ARG A 51 0.51 25.68 13.33
N TYR A 52 0.88 24.42 13.59
CA TYR A 52 0.52 23.29 12.71
C TYR A 52 -0.99 23.12 12.58
N ASN A 53 -1.71 23.06 13.70
CA ASN A 53 -3.18 22.91 13.70
C ASN A 53 -3.87 24.05 12.93
N ASN A 54 -3.36 25.28 13.04
CA ASN A 54 -3.90 26.43 12.30
C ASN A 54 -3.61 26.34 10.79
N ILE A 55 -2.42 25.89 10.39
CA ILE A 55 -2.06 25.66 8.99
C ILE A 55 -3.03 24.64 8.37
N CYS A 56 -3.21 23.48 9.02
CA CYS A 56 -4.11 22.43 8.54
C CYS A 56 -5.57 22.91 8.43
N LYS A 57 -6.03 23.78 9.33
CA LYS A 57 -7.38 24.37 9.30
C LYS A 57 -7.58 25.44 8.21
N SER A 58 -6.51 26.10 7.77
CA SER A 58 -6.56 27.18 6.76
C SER A 58 -6.61 26.67 5.31
N VAL A 59 -6.38 25.37 5.08
CA VAL A 59 -6.46 24.77 3.75
C VAL A 59 -7.93 24.58 3.36
N ASN A 60 -8.55 25.62 2.81
CA ASN A 60 -9.89 25.54 2.25
C ASN A 60 -9.91 24.63 1.01
N HIS A 61 -10.76 23.61 1.07
CA HIS A 61 -11.09 22.72 -0.02
C HIS A 61 -11.99 23.46 -1.02
N SER A 62 -11.43 23.86 -2.17
CA SER A 62 -12.19 24.38 -3.31
C SER A 62 -11.74 23.67 -4.58
N VAL A 63 -12.73 23.38 -5.41
CA VAL A 63 -12.75 22.36 -6.47
C VAL A 63 -12.27 22.96 -7.78
N ASP A 64 -11.31 22.30 -8.43
CA ASP A 64 -11.30 22.25 -9.89
C ASP A 64 -10.64 20.95 -10.35
N SER A 65 -11.45 20.11 -10.99
CA SER A 65 -11.11 18.73 -11.33
C SER A 65 -10.67 18.60 -12.78
N LYS A 66 -9.38 18.32 -12.99
CA LYS A 66 -8.84 17.80 -14.27
C LYS A 66 -7.47 17.15 -14.07
N LEU A 67 -7.43 15.89 -13.64
CA LEU A 67 -6.23 15.06 -13.72
C LEU A 67 -6.23 14.23 -15.02
N LEU A 68 -6.11 14.93 -16.14
CA LEU A 68 -6.03 14.36 -17.49
C LEU A 68 -4.57 14.27 -17.96
N ARG A 69 -3.66 13.77 -17.10
CA ARG A 69 -2.26 13.49 -17.47
C ARG A 69 -1.96 12.02 -17.76
N TYR A 70 -2.97 11.15 -17.80
CA TYR A 70 -2.80 9.72 -18.12
C TYR A 70 -2.96 9.37 -19.60
N SER A 71 -3.46 10.30 -20.43
CA SER A 71 -3.83 9.97 -21.80
C SER A 71 -2.67 9.42 -22.67
N PRO A 72 -1.44 9.98 -22.63
CA PRO A 72 -0.35 9.46 -23.45
C PRO A 72 0.10 8.06 -23.03
N ILE A 73 0.40 7.86 -21.73
CA ILE A 73 0.86 6.57 -21.22
C ILE A 73 -0.19 5.47 -21.35
N LEU A 74 -1.48 5.82 -21.21
CA LEU A 74 -2.59 4.90 -21.42
C LEU A 74 -2.61 4.41 -22.87
N HIS A 75 -2.51 5.35 -23.82
CA HIS A 75 -2.50 5.04 -25.25
C HIS A 75 -1.32 4.14 -25.63
N ASP A 76 -0.12 4.44 -25.11
CA ASP A 76 1.08 3.63 -25.35
C ASP A 76 0.92 2.20 -24.83
N ILE A 77 0.42 2.05 -23.59
CA ILE A 77 0.21 0.74 -22.97
C ILE A 77 -0.86 -0.06 -23.73
N GLU A 78 -1.98 0.57 -24.10
CA GLU A 78 -3.05 -0.07 -24.86
C GLU A 78 -2.57 -0.52 -26.24
N THR A 79 -1.83 0.33 -26.95
CA THR A 79 -1.25 0.02 -28.27
C THR A 79 -0.25 -1.12 -28.17
N ALA A 80 0.64 -1.10 -27.17
CA ALA A 80 1.59 -2.17 -26.92
C ALA A 80 0.89 -3.50 -26.56
N SER A 81 -0.16 -3.44 -25.74
CA SER A 81 -0.97 -4.61 -25.37
C SER A 81 -1.66 -5.22 -26.59
N SER A 82 -2.31 -4.38 -27.41
CA SER A 82 -3.00 -4.83 -28.63
C SER A 82 -2.03 -5.45 -29.64
N THR A 83 -0.89 -4.78 -29.88
CA THR A 83 0.16 -5.29 -30.77
C THR A 83 0.71 -6.64 -30.30
N ALA A 84 0.96 -6.79 -28.99
CA ALA A 84 1.42 -8.04 -28.42
C ALA A 84 0.36 -9.17 -28.53
N LYS A 85 -0.93 -8.83 -28.39
CA LYS A 85 -2.05 -9.75 -28.55
C LYS A 85 -2.17 -10.23 -29.99
N ASP A 86 -2.07 -9.34 -30.96
CA ASP A 86 -2.17 -9.68 -32.38
C ASP A 86 -0.98 -10.51 -32.87
N ARG A 87 0.25 -10.18 -32.43
CA ARG A 87 1.42 -11.04 -32.65
C ARG A 87 1.19 -12.44 -32.10
N LYS A 88 0.56 -12.55 -30.92
CA LYS A 88 0.28 -13.85 -30.31
C LYS A 88 -0.80 -14.65 -31.06
N LYS A 89 -1.81 -14.00 -31.64
CA LYS A 89 -2.79 -14.65 -32.53
C LYS A 89 -2.10 -15.27 -33.76
N VAL A 90 -1.18 -14.52 -34.39
CA VAL A 90 -0.42 -15.02 -35.55
C VAL A 90 0.46 -16.21 -35.15
N GLU A 91 1.19 -16.12 -34.03
CA GLU A 91 1.97 -17.22 -33.46
C GLU A 91 1.10 -18.47 -33.21
N LEU A 92 -0.09 -18.28 -32.62
CA LEU A 92 -1.02 -19.37 -32.32
C LEU A 92 -1.57 -20.04 -33.58
N ASN A 93 -1.95 -19.26 -34.59
CA ASN A 93 -2.43 -19.80 -35.86
C ASN A 93 -1.34 -20.64 -36.54
N GLY A 94 -0.12 -20.09 -36.65
CA GLY A 94 0.99 -20.80 -37.29
C GLY A 94 1.36 -22.11 -36.57
N ILE A 95 1.37 -22.11 -35.22
CA ILE A 95 1.70 -23.33 -34.47
C ILE A 95 0.56 -24.36 -34.49
N ASN A 96 -0.70 -23.94 -34.55
CA ASN A 96 -1.85 -24.83 -34.74
C ASN A 96 -1.86 -25.44 -36.15
N GLU A 97 -1.55 -24.67 -37.19
CA GLU A 97 -1.39 -25.18 -38.56
C GLU A 97 -0.27 -26.22 -38.64
N LEU A 98 0.88 -25.94 -38.01
CA LEU A 98 1.96 -26.91 -37.93
C LEU A 98 1.54 -28.18 -37.17
N TYR A 99 0.77 -28.05 -36.08
CA TYR A 99 0.22 -29.18 -35.34
C TYR A 99 -0.71 -30.05 -36.22
N SER A 100 -1.59 -29.42 -36.99
CA SER A 100 -2.50 -30.09 -37.92
C SER A 100 -1.74 -30.80 -39.04
N SER A 101 -0.77 -30.13 -39.66
CA SER A 101 0.11 -30.70 -40.69
C SER A 101 0.89 -31.91 -40.16
N LEU A 102 1.49 -31.81 -38.97
CA LEU A 102 2.18 -32.94 -38.35
C LEU A 102 1.22 -34.08 -38.03
N SER A 103 0.00 -33.78 -37.59
CA SER A 103 -1.03 -34.80 -37.31
C SER A 103 -1.43 -35.56 -38.57
N GLN A 104 -1.68 -34.86 -39.68
CA GLN A 104 -1.96 -35.49 -40.98
C GLN A 104 -0.80 -36.36 -41.47
N ARG A 105 0.44 -35.84 -41.37
CA ARG A 105 1.65 -36.59 -41.75
C ARG A 105 1.86 -37.83 -40.88
N ILE A 106 1.55 -37.77 -39.58
CA ILE A 106 1.60 -38.92 -38.68
C ILE A 106 0.59 -39.99 -39.15
N THR A 107 -0.66 -39.60 -39.44
CA THR A 107 -1.69 -40.56 -39.91
C THR A 107 -1.31 -41.22 -41.23
N SER A 108 -0.69 -40.48 -42.16
CA SER A 108 -0.25 -41.01 -43.46
C SER A 108 1.05 -41.83 -43.43
N THR A 109 1.85 -41.78 -42.36
CA THR A 109 3.16 -42.44 -42.30
C THR A 109 3.10 -43.72 -41.49
N ILE A 110 3.51 -44.85 -42.07
CA ILE A 110 3.58 -46.14 -41.35
C ILE A 110 4.72 -46.11 -40.33
N CYS A 111 4.44 -46.62 -39.12
CA CYS A 111 5.47 -46.82 -38.11
C CYS A 111 6.26 -48.11 -38.38
N THR A 112 7.56 -47.98 -38.65
CA THR A 112 8.46 -49.13 -38.86
C THR A 112 8.90 -49.80 -37.55
N ARG A 113 8.48 -49.30 -36.39
CA ARG A 113 8.92 -49.74 -35.05
C ARG A 113 7.77 -50.15 -34.13
N LYS A 114 6.75 -50.84 -34.64
CA LYS A 114 5.50 -51.14 -33.92
C LYS A 114 5.68 -51.76 -32.51
N ARG A 115 6.81 -52.42 -32.21
CA ARG A 115 7.08 -53.11 -30.94
C ARG A 115 8.09 -52.42 -30.00
N ASP A 116 8.81 -51.40 -30.48
CA ASP A 116 9.86 -50.70 -29.71
C ASP A 116 9.42 -49.29 -29.29
N PRO A 117 10.02 -48.71 -28.23
CA PRO A 117 9.84 -47.31 -27.87
C PRO A 117 10.13 -46.37 -29.06
N PRO A 118 9.51 -45.18 -29.12
CA PRO A 118 9.78 -44.23 -30.19
C PRO A 118 11.26 -43.83 -30.24
N GLY A 119 12.01 -44.35 -31.23
CA GLY A 119 13.46 -44.18 -31.33
C GLY A 119 13.94 -43.36 -32.54
N THR A 120 15.24 -43.07 -32.57
CA THR A 120 15.95 -42.41 -33.68
C THR A 120 15.99 -43.35 -34.89
N GLY A 121 15.35 -42.96 -36.00
CA GLY A 121 15.34 -43.71 -37.27
C GLY A 121 13.96 -43.99 -37.87
N CYS A 122 12.88 -43.88 -37.11
CA CYS A 122 11.51 -43.99 -37.64
C CYS A 122 10.91 -42.60 -37.93
N ARG A 123 10.53 -42.34 -39.20
CA ARG A 123 9.91 -41.07 -39.63
C ARG A 123 8.64 -40.76 -38.83
N HIS A 124 7.76 -41.74 -38.65
CA HIS A 124 6.52 -41.60 -37.87
C HIS A 124 6.82 -41.25 -36.39
N CYS A 125 7.76 -41.93 -35.74
CA CYS A 125 8.16 -41.63 -34.36
C CYS A 125 8.78 -40.23 -34.23
N ARG A 126 9.57 -39.80 -35.23
CA ARG A 126 10.15 -38.43 -35.27
C ARG A 126 9.07 -37.37 -35.35
N LEU A 127 8.07 -37.56 -36.21
CA LEU A 127 6.94 -36.64 -36.34
C LEU A 127 6.12 -36.54 -35.05
N LYS A 128 5.86 -37.68 -34.37
CA LYS A 128 5.22 -37.70 -33.05
C LYS A 128 6.02 -36.91 -32.00
N LYS A 129 7.34 -37.09 -31.95
CA LYS A 129 8.22 -36.33 -31.05
C LYS A 129 8.18 -34.84 -31.35
N LEU A 130 8.24 -34.46 -32.63
CA LEU A 130 8.18 -33.05 -33.04
C LEU A 130 6.85 -32.41 -32.65
N ARG A 131 5.73 -33.10 -32.91
CA ARG A 131 4.39 -32.62 -32.53
C ARG A 131 4.26 -32.44 -31.01
N LYS A 132 4.78 -33.40 -30.22
CA LYS A 132 4.74 -33.34 -28.75
C LYS A 132 5.57 -32.18 -28.17
N LYS A 133 6.58 -31.71 -28.91
CA LYS A 133 7.41 -30.56 -28.52
C LYS A 133 6.76 -29.22 -28.84
N LEU A 134 5.70 -29.19 -29.65
CA LEU A 134 5.01 -27.93 -29.94
C LEU A 134 4.31 -27.44 -28.68
N GLN A 135 4.61 -26.21 -28.29
CA GLN A 135 4.05 -25.54 -27.13
C GLN A 135 3.93 -24.05 -27.41
N ILE A 136 2.97 -23.40 -26.75
CA ILE A 136 2.77 -21.97 -26.85
C ILE A 136 2.51 -21.37 -25.47
N THR A 137 3.09 -20.21 -25.19
CA THR A 137 2.87 -19.48 -23.94
C THR A 137 1.65 -18.58 -24.02
N ALA A 138 0.97 -18.37 -22.89
CA ALA A 138 -0.15 -17.46 -22.83
C ALA A 138 0.30 -15.99 -22.94
N HIS A 139 -0.47 -15.19 -23.67
CA HIS A 139 -0.42 -13.72 -23.62
C HIS A 139 -1.40 -13.22 -22.55
N LYS A 140 -1.06 -12.07 -21.94
CA LYS A 140 -1.94 -11.36 -21.03
C LYS A 140 -2.06 -9.92 -21.43
N ASP A 141 -3.28 -9.40 -21.37
CA ASP A 141 -3.51 -7.98 -21.52
C ASP A 141 -2.74 -7.20 -20.43
N PHE A 142 -2.23 -6.02 -20.78
CA PHE A 142 -1.32 -5.26 -19.92
C PHE A 142 -2.04 -4.52 -18.80
N LEU A 143 -3.34 -4.25 -18.98
CA LEU A 143 -4.18 -3.54 -18.02
C LEU A 143 -5.53 -4.27 -17.86
N PRO A 144 -6.20 -4.13 -16.70
CA PRO A 144 -7.56 -4.65 -16.51
C PRO A 144 -8.55 -4.01 -17.49
N GLU A 145 -9.46 -4.83 -18.03
CA GLU A 145 -10.62 -4.35 -18.77
C GLU A 145 -11.59 -3.65 -17.81
N GLU A 146 -12.19 -2.54 -18.21
CA GLU A 146 -13.12 -1.77 -17.37
C GLU A 146 -14.52 -2.41 -17.27
N SER A 147 -14.59 -3.73 -17.23
CA SER A 147 -15.84 -4.50 -17.14
C SER A 147 -16.50 -4.41 -15.77
N THR A 148 -15.73 -4.11 -14.72
CA THR A 148 -16.23 -3.95 -13.35
C THR A 148 -15.68 -2.69 -12.71
N LYS A 149 -16.42 -2.13 -11.74
CA LYS A 149 -15.95 -0.99 -10.93
C LYS A 149 -14.59 -1.26 -10.28
N HIS A 150 -14.38 -2.48 -9.77
CA HIS A 150 -13.10 -2.87 -9.17
C HIS A 150 -11.95 -2.89 -10.19
N ALA A 151 -12.19 -3.41 -11.40
CA ALA A 151 -11.20 -3.45 -12.45
C ALA A 151 -10.84 -2.04 -12.96
N ALA A 152 -11.83 -1.16 -13.12
CA ALA A 152 -11.61 0.25 -13.45
C ALA A 152 -10.78 0.98 -12.38
N VAL A 153 -11.08 0.78 -11.09
CA VAL A 153 -10.27 1.34 -9.99
C VAL A 153 -8.84 0.82 -10.01
N GLN A 154 -8.66 -0.49 -10.23
CA GLN A 154 -7.33 -1.08 -10.32
C GLN A 154 -6.55 -0.56 -11.53
N ARG A 155 -7.21 -0.39 -12.69
CA ARG A 155 -6.61 0.22 -13.88
C ARG A 155 -6.13 1.64 -13.59
N ARG A 156 -6.99 2.48 -12.98
CA ARG A 156 -6.62 3.84 -12.57
C ARG A 156 -5.46 3.86 -11.59
N ALA A 157 -5.44 2.95 -10.62
CA ALA A 157 -4.34 2.83 -9.66
C ALA A 157 -3.01 2.47 -10.34
N ILE A 158 -3.03 1.55 -11.32
CA ILE A 158 -1.83 1.21 -12.12
C ILE A 158 -1.34 2.43 -12.88
N LEU A 159 -2.22 3.14 -13.60
CA LEU A 159 -1.85 4.31 -14.37
C LEU A 159 -1.32 5.45 -13.47
N PHE A 160 -1.96 5.66 -12.32
CA PHE A 160 -1.51 6.57 -11.28
C PHE A 160 -0.09 6.24 -10.82
N GLU A 161 0.19 4.96 -10.54
CA GLU A 161 1.51 4.49 -10.10
C GLU A 161 2.60 4.72 -11.15
N LEU A 162 2.30 4.43 -12.42
CA LEU A 162 3.25 4.54 -13.52
C LEU A 162 3.54 6.00 -13.90
N ALA A 163 2.51 6.85 -13.89
CA ALA A 163 2.60 8.24 -14.33
C ALA A 163 2.79 9.26 -13.18
N MET A 164 2.98 8.80 -11.95
CA MET A 164 3.08 9.69 -10.79
C MET A 164 4.23 10.70 -10.96
N PRO A 165 4.01 12.01 -10.76
CA PRO A 165 5.10 12.98 -10.69
C PRO A 165 6.01 12.74 -9.49
N SER A 166 7.31 13.01 -9.63
CA SER A 166 8.32 12.75 -8.58
C SER A 166 8.00 13.43 -7.24
N CYS A 167 7.51 14.67 -7.26
CA CYS A 167 7.12 15.40 -6.06
C CYS A 167 6.00 14.67 -5.30
N LEU A 168 4.97 14.20 -6.02
CA LEU A 168 3.85 13.46 -5.43
C LEU A 168 4.28 12.08 -4.93
N ALA A 169 5.17 11.42 -5.67
CA ALA A 169 5.77 10.14 -5.27
C ALA A 169 6.56 10.26 -3.96
N ALA A 170 7.40 11.29 -3.85
CA ALA A 170 8.17 11.59 -2.64
C ALA A 170 7.25 11.92 -1.46
N TYR A 171 6.22 12.74 -1.69
CA TYR A 171 5.20 13.06 -0.69
C TYR A 171 4.50 11.79 -0.17
N ARG A 172 3.97 10.97 -1.08
CA ARG A 172 3.24 9.74 -0.73
C ARG A 172 4.12 8.76 0.05
N ASP A 173 5.33 8.52 -0.44
CA ASP A 173 6.26 7.58 0.20
C ASP A 173 6.72 8.10 1.56
N THR A 174 6.92 9.42 1.73
CA THR A 174 7.26 10.03 3.01
C THR A 174 6.10 9.94 4.02
N SER A 175 4.88 10.29 3.61
CA SER A 175 3.67 10.14 4.44
C SER A 175 3.49 8.68 4.88
N TRP A 176 3.65 7.74 3.95
CA TRP A 176 3.59 6.32 4.27
C TRP A 176 4.67 5.88 5.26
N ARG A 177 5.93 6.31 5.09
CA ARG A 177 7.02 6.01 6.03
C ARG A 177 6.72 6.49 7.44
N ILE A 178 6.14 7.68 7.59
CA ILE A 178 5.76 8.21 8.91
C ILE A 178 4.67 7.32 9.53
N LEU A 179 3.63 6.96 8.77
CA LEU A 179 2.57 6.07 9.22
C LEU A 179 3.09 4.69 9.61
N ALA A 180 3.83 4.04 8.72
CA ALA A 180 4.31 2.69 8.91
C ALA A 180 5.26 2.58 10.11
N LYS A 181 6.09 3.61 10.32
CA LYS A 181 7.11 3.62 11.38
C LYS A 181 6.60 4.08 12.75
N PHE A 182 5.69 5.06 12.78
CA PHE A 182 5.28 5.70 14.04
C PHE A 182 3.78 5.51 14.36
N GLY A 183 2.96 5.11 13.39
CA GLY A 183 1.51 5.04 13.54
C GLY A 183 0.99 3.76 14.19
N ARG A 184 1.85 2.80 14.58
CA ARG A 184 1.43 1.54 15.19
C ARG A 184 2.31 1.05 16.33
N PRO A 185 1.71 0.51 17.41
CA PRO A 185 2.44 -0.24 18.43
C PRO A 185 3.18 -1.43 17.82
N LYS A 186 4.36 -1.76 18.36
CA LYS A 186 5.21 -2.86 17.85
C LYS A 186 4.61 -4.26 18.04
N ASP A 187 3.66 -4.41 18.96
CA ASP A 187 3.18 -5.73 19.43
C ASP A 187 1.87 -6.21 18.80
N GLU A 188 1.30 -5.48 17.82
CA GLU A 188 0.10 -5.93 17.11
C GLU A 188 0.45 -6.99 16.05
N MET A 189 0.39 -8.26 16.44
CA MET A 189 0.39 -9.40 15.51
C MET A 189 -0.95 -9.48 14.78
N GLU A 190 -1.05 -8.85 13.62
CA GLU A 190 -2.17 -9.06 12.70
C GLU A 190 -1.94 -10.32 11.83
N ALA A 191 -3.04 -11.02 11.51
CA ALA A 191 -3.01 -12.15 10.59
C ALA A 191 -2.41 -11.72 9.24
N SER A 192 -1.21 -12.23 8.93
CA SER A 192 -0.47 -11.81 7.74
C SER A 192 -1.12 -12.34 6.47
N LEU A 193 -1.60 -11.44 5.61
CA LEU A 193 -1.67 -11.77 4.18
C LEU A 193 -0.29 -12.28 3.73
N PRO A 194 -0.23 -13.29 2.84
CA PRO A 194 1.04 -13.83 2.38
C PRO A 194 1.89 -12.72 1.74
N PRO A 195 3.22 -12.87 1.71
CA PRO A 195 4.10 -11.91 1.05
C PRO A 195 3.71 -11.75 -0.44
N PRO A 196 3.97 -10.58 -1.02
CA PRO A 196 3.64 -10.31 -2.41
C PRO A 196 4.35 -11.30 -3.32
N ARG A 197 3.64 -11.75 -4.35
CA ARG A 197 4.20 -12.70 -5.31
C ARG A 197 4.98 -12.02 -6.43
N VAL A 198 4.59 -10.78 -6.78
CA VAL A 198 5.28 -9.95 -7.77
C VAL A 198 5.00 -8.47 -7.50
N LEU A 199 6.01 -7.62 -7.67
CA LEU A 199 5.86 -6.17 -7.64
C LEU A 199 5.45 -5.66 -9.03
N LEU A 200 4.59 -4.64 -9.12
CA LEU A 200 4.21 -4.03 -10.39
C LEU A 200 5.44 -3.53 -11.17
N SER A 201 6.42 -2.98 -10.45
CA SER A 201 7.68 -2.49 -11.03
C SER A 201 8.53 -3.57 -11.70
N ARG A 202 8.29 -4.85 -11.36
CA ARG A 202 8.97 -6.02 -11.91
C ARG A 202 8.11 -6.79 -12.93
N TRP A 203 6.94 -6.27 -13.29
CA TRP A 203 6.07 -6.90 -14.27
C TRP A 203 6.54 -6.59 -15.69
N ASP A 204 6.98 -7.61 -16.44
CA ASP A 204 7.69 -7.42 -17.72
C ASP A 204 6.94 -6.51 -18.71
N SER A 205 5.63 -6.69 -18.87
CA SER A 205 4.80 -5.89 -19.79
C SER A 205 4.69 -4.42 -19.40
N LEU A 206 4.82 -4.09 -18.13
CA LEU A 206 4.67 -2.71 -17.62
C LEU A 206 5.98 -2.07 -17.15
N ARG A 207 7.04 -2.86 -16.99
CA ARG A 207 8.38 -2.43 -16.56
C ARG A 207 8.95 -1.24 -17.35
N PRO A 208 8.74 -1.11 -18.69
CA PRO A 208 9.20 0.05 -19.44
C PRO A 208 8.58 1.38 -19.00
N TYR A 209 7.37 1.35 -18.43
CA TYR A 209 6.58 2.52 -18.05
C TYR A 209 6.81 2.95 -16.58
N VAL A 210 7.68 2.25 -15.85
CA VAL A 210 7.89 2.48 -14.42
C VAL A 210 8.92 3.57 -14.21
N ASN A 211 8.47 4.72 -13.71
CA ASN A 211 9.31 5.87 -13.40
C ASN A 211 9.99 5.76 -12.02
N HIS A 212 9.24 5.39 -10.99
CA HIS A 212 9.74 5.38 -9.60
C HIS A 212 10.04 3.96 -9.14
N ARG A 213 11.28 3.50 -9.29
CA ARG A 213 11.69 2.14 -8.89
C ARG A 213 12.16 2.02 -7.44
N GLU A 214 12.45 3.14 -6.80
CA GLU A 214 13.10 3.22 -5.49
C GLU A 214 12.13 3.54 -4.34
N LEU A 215 10.84 3.76 -4.60
CA LEU A 215 9.91 3.96 -3.48
C LEU A 215 9.77 2.66 -2.71
N ARG A 216 9.30 2.78 -1.47
CA ARG A 216 9.05 1.63 -0.62
C ARG A 216 7.61 1.17 -0.75
N PHE A 217 6.72 2.14 -0.95
CA PHE A 217 5.30 1.96 -1.04
C PHE A 217 4.80 1.92 -2.48
N HIS A 218 4.37 0.74 -2.93
CA HIS A 218 4.03 0.48 -4.33
C HIS A 218 2.91 -0.56 -4.48
N LEU A 219 2.39 -0.70 -5.70
CA LEU A 219 1.49 -1.80 -6.05
C LEU A 219 2.25 -3.13 -6.17
N ALA A 220 1.71 -4.15 -5.50
CA ALA A 220 2.19 -5.52 -5.51
C ALA A 220 1.03 -6.50 -5.65
N SER A 221 1.28 -7.67 -6.23
CA SER A 221 0.25 -8.67 -6.45
C SER A 221 0.24 -9.78 -5.41
N THR A 222 -0.96 -10.12 -4.93
CA THR A 222 -1.19 -11.31 -4.08
C THR A 222 -1.30 -12.60 -4.90
N THR A 223 -1.64 -12.50 -6.19
CA THR A 223 -1.76 -13.65 -7.08
C THR A 223 -0.43 -13.95 -7.77
N LYS A 224 -0.15 -15.24 -8.01
CA LYS A 224 0.93 -15.59 -8.96
C LYS A 224 0.45 -15.10 -10.30
N SER A 225 1.34 -14.50 -11.07
CA SER A 225 1.04 -14.38 -12.48
C SER A 225 0.92 -15.81 -13.03
N PHE A 226 -0.11 -16.08 -13.83
CA PHE A 226 -0.19 -17.31 -14.64
C PHE A 226 1.08 -17.60 -15.47
N LEU A 227 2.00 -16.64 -15.68
CA LEU A 227 3.26 -16.90 -16.38
C LEU A 227 4.22 -17.74 -15.52
N VAL A 228 4.14 -17.62 -14.18
CA VAL A 228 5.02 -18.35 -13.26
C VAL A 228 4.56 -19.80 -13.05
N SER A 229 3.27 -20.10 -13.19
CA SER A 229 2.75 -21.48 -13.08
C SER A 229 2.69 -22.24 -14.42
N HIS A 230 2.82 -21.56 -15.56
CA HIS A 230 2.76 -22.15 -16.90
C HIS A 230 4.01 -21.93 -17.76
N TYR A 231 5.20 -21.75 -17.18
CA TYR A 231 6.46 -21.75 -17.95
C TYR A 231 6.62 -22.96 -18.89
N LYS A 232 5.88 -24.05 -18.64
CA LYS A 232 5.82 -25.22 -19.52
C LYS A 232 5.07 -25.00 -20.85
N GLY A 233 4.40 -23.88 -21.09
CA GLY A 233 3.56 -23.67 -22.26
C GLY A 233 2.35 -24.62 -22.31
N SER A 234 1.33 -24.24 -23.08
CA SER A 234 0.17 -25.10 -23.33
C SER A 234 0.47 -26.06 -24.48
N ALA A 235 0.10 -27.33 -24.31
CA ALA A 235 0.21 -28.34 -25.35
C ALA A 235 -0.92 -28.17 -26.38
N LEU A 236 -0.60 -28.38 -27.66
CA LEU A 236 -1.51 -28.14 -28.78
C LEU A 236 -2.43 -29.33 -29.07
N PRO A 237 -3.59 -29.09 -29.74
CA PRO A 237 -4.07 -27.80 -30.22
C PRO A 237 -4.75 -26.99 -29.10
N VAL A 238 -4.70 -25.66 -29.20
CA VAL A 238 -5.33 -24.74 -28.23
C VAL A 238 -6.03 -23.59 -28.94
N THR A 239 -7.04 -23.04 -28.27
CA THR A 239 -7.86 -21.96 -28.83
C THR A 239 -7.35 -20.58 -28.39
N ASN A 240 -7.82 -19.54 -29.09
CA ASN A 240 -7.54 -18.14 -28.70
C ASN A 240 -7.91 -17.87 -27.24
N ALA A 241 -9.06 -18.35 -26.76
CA ALA A 241 -9.53 -18.11 -25.39
C ALA A 241 -8.61 -18.74 -24.31
N GLN A 242 -7.87 -19.81 -24.64
CA GLN A 242 -6.94 -20.46 -23.72
C GLN A 242 -5.57 -19.75 -23.66
N ILE A 243 -5.22 -18.99 -24.71
CA ILE A 243 -3.90 -18.37 -24.85
C ILE A 243 -3.94 -16.86 -24.65
N LEU A 244 -5.01 -16.19 -25.05
CA LEU A 244 -5.20 -14.76 -24.88
C LEU A 244 -5.98 -14.51 -23.59
N LEU A 245 -5.25 -14.33 -22.50
CA LEU A 245 -5.84 -14.17 -21.17
C LEU A 245 -6.01 -12.67 -20.83
N PRO A 246 -7.00 -12.32 -19.99
CA PRO A 246 -7.12 -10.97 -19.46
C PRO A 246 -5.96 -10.66 -18.50
N PHE A 247 -5.91 -9.41 -18.03
CA PHE A 247 -4.97 -8.98 -17.01
C PHE A 247 -5.03 -9.88 -15.77
N GLY A 248 -3.88 -10.45 -15.39
CA GLY A 248 -3.83 -11.57 -14.45
C GLY A 248 -3.34 -11.23 -13.04
N LEU A 249 -3.13 -9.96 -12.71
CA LEU A 249 -2.63 -9.55 -11.39
C LEU A 249 -3.75 -8.98 -10.55
N ARG A 250 -3.85 -9.42 -9.29
CA ARG A 250 -4.61 -8.72 -8.26
C ARG A 250 -3.66 -7.85 -7.47
N LEU A 251 -3.67 -6.55 -7.74
CA LEU A 251 -2.76 -5.58 -7.12
C LEU A 251 -3.38 -4.93 -5.87
N LEU A 252 -2.54 -4.77 -4.85
CA LEU A 252 -2.78 -4.02 -3.62
C LEU A 252 -1.50 -3.24 -3.29
N TYR A 253 -1.62 -2.19 -2.49
CA TYR A 253 -0.45 -1.46 -2.01
C TYR A 253 0.32 -2.25 -0.95
N TYR A 254 1.64 -2.21 -1.05
CA TYR A 254 2.57 -2.95 -0.21
C TYR A 254 3.79 -2.10 0.12
N ASP A 255 4.24 -2.19 1.37
CA ASP A 255 5.50 -1.65 1.87
C ASP A 255 6.58 -2.72 1.79
N THR A 256 7.56 -2.50 0.93
CA THR A 256 8.67 -3.44 0.72
C THR A 256 9.71 -3.44 1.84
N ARG A 257 9.76 -2.42 2.68
CA ARG A 257 10.72 -2.33 3.80
C ARG A 257 10.16 -2.93 5.07
N GLU A 258 8.91 -2.61 5.39
CA GLU A 258 8.20 -3.13 6.58
C GLU A 258 7.42 -4.43 6.26
N GLU A 259 7.58 -4.94 5.04
CA GLU A 259 6.99 -6.17 4.51
C GLU A 259 5.48 -6.33 4.74
N ARG A 260 4.72 -5.24 4.58
CA ARG A 260 3.29 -5.19 4.97
C ARG A 260 2.38 -4.66 3.90
N TRP A 261 1.15 -5.18 3.88
CA TRP A 261 0.09 -4.70 3.01
C TRP A 261 -0.57 -3.44 3.59
N ALA A 262 -0.92 -2.51 2.71
CA ALA A 262 -1.57 -1.28 3.14
C ALA A 262 -2.94 -1.51 3.78
N SER A 263 -3.62 -2.60 3.37
CA SER A 263 -4.89 -3.00 3.96
C SER A 263 -4.79 -3.29 5.45
N HIS A 264 -3.62 -3.68 5.95
CA HIS A 264 -3.41 -3.89 7.39
C HIS A 264 -3.61 -2.58 8.16
N LEU A 265 -3.19 -1.44 7.59
CA LEU A 265 -3.38 -0.11 8.19
C LEU A 265 -4.85 0.34 8.30
N SER A 266 -5.77 -0.36 7.65
CA SER A 266 -7.19 0.01 7.65
C SER A 266 -7.91 -0.17 8.99
N SER A 267 -7.35 -0.97 9.92
CA SER A 267 -7.84 -1.12 11.30
C SER A 267 -7.62 0.14 12.17
N GLY A 268 -6.92 1.15 11.64
CA GLY A 268 -6.62 2.41 12.30
C GLY A 268 -5.14 2.56 12.62
N PHE A 269 -4.72 3.79 12.89
CA PHE A 269 -3.37 4.13 13.33
C PHE A 269 -3.46 5.14 14.49
N THR A 270 -2.45 5.11 15.35
CA THR A 270 -2.31 6.04 16.47
C THR A 270 -0.84 6.28 16.75
N PHE A 271 -0.48 7.51 17.08
CA PHE A 271 0.87 7.82 17.56
C PHE A 271 0.97 7.77 19.09
N ALA A 272 -0.15 7.52 19.80
CA ALA A 272 -0.23 7.52 21.25
C ALA A 272 0.91 6.74 21.91
N HIS A 273 1.12 5.48 21.49
CA HIS A 273 2.14 4.59 22.01
C HIS A 273 3.58 5.15 21.93
N SER A 274 3.86 6.10 21.04
CA SER A 274 5.16 6.78 20.94
C SER A 274 5.37 7.86 22.02
N PHE A 275 4.33 8.21 22.78
CA PHE A 275 4.31 9.26 23.80
C PHE A 275 3.91 8.78 25.18
N GLY A 276 3.83 7.47 25.39
CA GLY A 276 3.61 6.89 26.71
C GLY A 276 4.75 7.22 27.68
N LEU A 277 4.43 7.33 28.97
CA LEU A 277 5.46 7.42 30.00
C LEU A 277 6.29 6.14 30.00
N HIS A 278 7.61 6.29 30.19
CA HIS A 278 8.51 5.15 30.29
C HIS A 278 8.09 4.24 31.47
N GLN A 279 8.25 2.92 31.31
CA GLN A 279 7.80 1.95 32.31
C GLN A 279 8.36 2.24 33.71
N SER A 280 9.62 2.68 33.82
CA SER A 280 10.21 3.05 35.12
C SER A 280 9.51 4.24 35.80
N ILE A 281 8.93 5.17 35.03
CA ILE A 281 8.14 6.28 35.55
C ILE A 281 6.77 5.76 35.99
N LEU A 282 6.13 4.89 35.19
CA LEU A 282 4.87 4.26 35.56
C LEU A 282 4.99 3.43 36.85
N THR A 283 6.09 2.68 37.02
CA THR A 283 6.39 1.94 38.25
C THR A 283 6.56 2.89 39.45
N LEU A 284 7.15 4.06 39.25
CA LEU A 284 7.33 5.07 40.30
C LEU A 284 6.01 5.78 40.67
N LEU A 285 5.06 5.86 39.75
CA LEU A 285 3.73 6.47 39.95
C LEU A 285 2.69 5.52 40.58
N GLY A 286 3.07 4.26 40.82
CA GLY A 286 2.20 3.22 41.38
C GLY A 286 1.40 2.49 40.29
N PRO A 287 1.36 1.15 40.30
CA PRO A 287 0.66 0.35 39.26
C PRO A 287 -0.84 0.63 39.18
N GLU A 288 -1.46 1.05 40.29
CA GLU A 288 -2.88 1.43 40.36
C GLU A 288 -3.23 2.67 39.52
N ASN A 289 -2.25 3.53 39.21
CA ASN A 289 -2.45 4.72 38.38
C ASN A 289 -1.99 4.50 36.92
N ALA A 290 -1.40 3.35 36.59
CA ALA A 290 -0.77 3.12 35.29
C ALA A 290 -1.75 3.24 34.11
N SER A 291 -3.01 2.84 34.30
CA SER A 291 -4.07 2.99 33.29
C SER A 291 -4.49 4.45 33.05
N GLU A 292 -4.37 5.31 34.06
CA GLU A 292 -4.68 6.75 33.95
C GLU A 292 -3.56 7.54 33.26
N PHE A 293 -2.37 6.94 33.17
CA PHE A 293 -1.19 7.49 32.47
C PHE A 293 -0.87 6.72 31.18
N ALA A 294 -1.76 5.82 30.74
CA ALA A 294 -1.62 5.17 29.46
C ALA A 294 -1.62 6.22 28.33
N ALA A 295 -0.87 5.94 27.27
CA ALA A 295 -0.57 6.94 26.25
C ALA A 295 -1.80 7.34 25.41
N ASP A 296 -2.82 6.47 25.40
CA ASP A 296 -4.11 6.61 24.74
C ASP A 296 -5.26 6.88 25.73
N ALA A 297 -4.96 7.02 27.03
CA ALA A 297 -5.98 7.34 28.03
C ALA A 297 -6.32 8.84 28.02
N ASP A 298 -7.59 9.16 28.25
CA ASP A 298 -8.09 10.55 28.39
C ASP A 298 -7.49 11.30 29.60
N GLY A 299 -6.70 10.62 30.43
CA GLY A 299 -6.09 11.16 31.64
C GLY A 299 -7.13 11.49 32.72
N ARG A 300 -6.67 12.12 33.82
CA ARG A 300 -7.58 12.56 34.89
C ARG A 300 -8.34 13.81 34.46
N SER A 301 -9.64 13.81 34.74
CA SER A 301 -10.43 15.00 34.52
C SER A 301 -9.95 16.13 35.46
N SER A 302 -9.87 17.39 35.01
CA SER A 302 -9.63 18.59 35.85
C SER A 302 -10.42 18.56 37.18
N TYR A 303 -11.67 18.11 37.17
CA TYR A 303 -12.48 17.93 38.37
C TYR A 303 -11.93 16.81 39.28
N LYS A 304 -11.58 15.65 38.71
CA LYS A 304 -10.96 14.52 39.42
C LYS A 304 -9.59 14.87 40.00
N ILE A 305 -8.84 15.76 39.34
CA ILE A 305 -7.56 16.26 39.85
C ILE A 305 -7.77 17.17 41.08
N MET A 306 -8.74 18.08 41.01
CA MET A 306 -9.07 18.97 42.12
C MET A 306 -9.62 18.21 43.33
N SER A 307 -10.39 17.14 43.13
CA SER A 307 -10.87 16.31 44.23
C SER A 307 -9.74 15.58 44.97
N PHE A 308 -8.69 15.14 44.27
CA PHE A 308 -7.51 14.49 44.88
C PHE A 308 -6.64 15.47 45.69
N GLN A 309 -6.53 16.74 45.27
CA GLN A 309 -5.81 17.77 46.03
C GLN A 309 -6.43 17.98 47.42
N ASN A 310 -7.74 17.85 47.54
CA ASN A 310 -8.46 18.01 48.81
C ASN A 310 -8.45 16.76 49.69
N GLN A 311 -7.99 15.61 49.20
CA GLN A 311 -7.99 14.32 49.91
C GLN A 311 -6.62 13.90 50.47
N SER A 312 -5.55 14.66 50.21
CA SER A 312 -4.20 14.32 50.68
C SER A 312 -3.96 14.79 52.13
N PRO A 313 -3.57 13.93 53.09
CA PRO A 313 -3.32 14.33 54.48
C PRO A 313 -2.11 15.27 54.58
N GLY A 314 -2.17 16.22 55.52
CA GLY A 314 -1.24 17.35 55.65
C GLY A 314 0.25 17.03 55.87
N SER A 315 0.63 15.76 56.07
CA SER A 315 2.02 15.33 56.34
C SER A 315 2.80 14.86 55.10
N ALA A 316 2.16 14.62 53.95
CA ALA A 316 2.84 14.25 52.71
C ALA A 316 3.33 15.46 51.88
N ARG A 317 3.75 16.55 52.54
CA ARG A 317 4.40 17.70 51.88
C ARG A 317 5.88 17.41 51.58
N SER A 318 6.19 16.26 51.00
CA SER A 318 7.50 16.11 50.37
C SER A 318 7.49 17.00 49.13
N THR A 319 8.33 18.04 49.14
CA THR A 319 8.42 19.08 48.11
C THR A 319 8.73 18.51 46.72
N ARG A 320 9.12 17.23 46.63
CA ARG A 320 9.37 16.46 45.40
C ARG A 320 8.09 15.90 44.78
N SER A 321 7.22 15.24 45.55
CA SER A 321 5.98 14.65 45.02
C SER A 321 4.95 15.71 44.64
N LEU A 322 4.86 16.82 45.37
CA LEU A 322 4.01 17.98 45.04
C LEU A 322 4.51 18.77 43.82
N LYS A 323 5.82 18.83 43.59
CA LYS A 323 6.39 19.44 42.37
C LYS A 323 6.16 18.55 41.15
N MET A 324 6.35 17.22 41.28
CA MET A 324 6.09 16.28 40.19
C MET A 324 4.59 16.23 39.83
N SER A 325 3.71 16.16 40.83
CA SER A 325 2.26 16.21 40.61
C SER A 325 1.81 17.57 40.10
N ARG A 326 2.33 18.72 40.57
CA ARG A 326 2.05 20.03 39.94
C ARG A 326 2.57 20.15 38.50
N PHE A 327 3.70 19.53 38.19
CA PHE A 327 4.26 19.49 36.83
C PHE A 327 3.35 18.66 35.91
N VAL A 328 2.91 17.47 36.36
CA VAL A 328 1.98 16.58 35.65
C VAL A 328 0.56 17.16 35.54
N ILE A 329 0.08 17.85 36.59
CA ILE A 329 -1.24 18.51 36.65
C ILE A 329 -1.29 19.77 35.77
N GLY A 330 -0.22 20.59 35.78
CA GLY A 330 -0.09 21.75 34.91
C GLY A 330 0.02 21.39 33.42
N TRP A 331 0.50 20.18 33.12
CA TRP A 331 0.48 19.59 31.78
C TRP A 331 -0.90 19.09 31.36
N GLN A 332 -1.62 18.35 32.21
CA GLN A 332 -2.94 17.78 31.88
C GLN A 332 -4.03 18.84 31.67
N LEU A 333 -3.95 20.00 32.32
CA LEU A 333 -4.92 21.10 32.15
C LEU A 333 -4.83 21.78 30.76
N LYS A 334 -3.68 21.75 30.08
CA LYS A 334 -3.53 22.29 28.72
C LYS A 334 -3.98 21.32 27.62
N SER A 335 -3.90 20.02 27.86
CA SER A 335 -4.33 18.96 26.91
C SER A 335 -5.85 18.82 26.79
N LYS A 336 -6.60 19.30 27.79
CA LYS A 336 -8.03 19.04 27.94
C LYS A 336 -8.98 19.82 27.02
N VAL A 337 -8.47 20.76 26.24
CA VAL A 337 -9.30 21.64 25.40
C VAL A 337 -9.61 21.02 24.03
N TYR A 338 -8.97 19.91 23.62
CA TYR A 338 -9.05 19.45 22.22
C TYR A 338 -9.50 18.01 21.94
N TYR A 339 -9.72 17.15 22.94
CA TYR A 339 -10.01 15.74 22.66
C TYR A 339 -11.52 15.40 22.74
N LYS A 340 -12.13 15.12 21.58
CA LYS A 340 -13.34 14.29 21.46
C LYS A 340 -13.02 13.17 20.47
N GLY A 341 -12.92 11.95 21.00
CA GLY A 341 -12.36 10.79 20.31
C GLY A 341 -12.95 10.52 18.93
N SER A 342 -12.08 10.21 17.98
CA SER A 342 -12.43 9.56 16.71
C SER A 342 -11.28 8.62 16.32
N ARG A 343 -11.54 7.31 16.29
CA ARG A 343 -10.63 6.34 15.67
C ARG A 343 -10.61 6.62 14.17
N ILE A 344 -9.47 7.10 13.65
CA ILE A 344 -9.30 7.35 12.22
C ILE A 344 -9.05 6.00 11.55
N THR A 345 -9.99 5.54 10.72
CA THR A 345 -9.87 4.30 9.97
C THR A 345 -8.91 4.50 8.79
N GLY A 346 -7.89 3.63 8.67
CA GLY A 346 -6.83 3.80 7.69
C GLY A 346 -7.21 3.49 6.24
N ALA A 347 -8.47 3.10 5.98
CA ALA A 347 -8.94 2.69 4.66
C ALA A 347 -8.93 3.83 3.61
N ASN A 348 -8.86 5.09 4.05
CA ASN A 348 -9.00 6.27 3.19
C ASN A 348 -7.71 7.06 2.92
N LEU A 349 -6.58 6.74 3.57
CA LEU A 349 -5.39 7.61 3.54
C LEU A 349 -4.63 7.61 2.20
N PHE A 350 -4.78 6.58 1.38
CA PHE A 350 -4.14 6.49 0.05
C PHE A 350 -5.06 5.87 -1.00
N ALA A 351 -6.33 5.69 -0.66
CA ALA A 351 -7.35 5.30 -1.60
C ALA A 351 -7.72 6.55 -2.41
N TRP A 352 -6.97 6.79 -3.50
CA TRP A 352 -7.37 7.65 -4.60
C TRP A 352 -8.57 7.04 -5.34
N ARG A 353 -9.64 6.74 -4.59
CA ARG A 353 -10.86 6.09 -5.05
C ARG A 353 -11.87 7.18 -5.34
N ARG A 354 -11.94 7.58 -6.61
CA ARG A 354 -13.21 7.78 -7.31
C ARG A 354 -13.08 7.28 -8.74
#